data_AF-A0A6G8J8D5-F1
#
_entry.id   AF-A0A6G8J8D5-F1
#
_cell.length_a   1.000
_cell.length_b   1.000
_cell.length_c   1.000
_cell.angle_alpha   90.00
_cell.angle_beta   90.00
_cell.angle_gamma   90.00
#
_symmetry.space_group_name_H-M   'P 1'
#
loop_
_entity.id
_entity.type
_entity.pdbx_description
1 polymer ?
#
loop_
_entity_poly.entity_id
_entity_poly.type
_entity_poly.pdbx_seq_one_letter_code
_entity_poly.pdbx_strand_id
1 'polypeptide(L)'
;MGIVIVMLVLVLGYYYTSNYSPEKVLLKRSTGWEAYVHLAKFGLEFLLKGAFLFLFFVLLECIISLISECFFDKPVEFFILGLFLYEIPLA
;
A
#
# COMPACT_ATOMS: atom_id res chain seq x y z
N MET A 1 5.24 -13.54 16.59
CA MET A 1 5.07 -12.21 15.96
C MET A 1 5.42 -12.21 14.47
N GLY A 2 6.60 -12.68 14.05
CA GLY A 2 6.98 -12.69 12.63
C GLY A 2 6.11 -13.53 11.69
N ILE A 3 5.55 -14.65 12.16
CA ILE A 3 4.70 -15.52 11.32
C ILE A 3 3.42 -14.81 10.83
N VAL A 4 2.90 -13.86 11.62
CA VAL A 4 1.70 -13.09 11.28
C VAL A 4 1.98 -12.14 10.12
N ILE A 5 3.16 -11.52 10.12
CA ILE A 5 3.60 -10.63 9.04
C ILE A 5 3.78 -11.43 7.75
N VAL A 6 4.41 -12.60 7.84
CA VAL A 6 4.58 -13.51 6.69
C VAL A 6 3.22 -13.93 6.10
N MET A 7 2.28 -14.34 6.95
CA MET A 7 0.90 -14.64 6.55
C MET A 7 0.23 -13.45 5.88
N LEU A 8 0.36 -12.24 6.42
CA LEU A 8 -0.23 -11.03 5.86
C LEU A 8 0.33 -10.72 4.46
N VAL A 9 1.65 -10.83 4.27
CA VAL A 9 2.30 -10.66 2.95
C VAL A 9 1.82 -11.71 1.96
N LEU A 10 1.67 -12.97 2.39
CA LEU A 10 1.11 -14.05 1.56
C LEU A 10 -0.34 -13.77 1.15
N VAL A 11 -1.19 -13.35 2.08
CA VAL A 11 -2.61 -13.03 1.80
C VAL A 11 -2.73 -11.86 0.81
N LEU A 12 -1.92 -10.81 0.98
CA LEU A 12 -1.86 -9.68 0.03
C LEU A 12 -1.37 -10.13 -1.35
N GLY A 13 -0.33 -10.97 -1.39
CA GLY A 13 0.16 -11.56 -2.63
C GLY A 13 -0.88 -12.43 -3.33
N TYR A 14 -1.67 -13.20 -2.57
CA TYR A 14 -2.79 -13.99 -3.08
C TYR A 14 -3.89 -13.11 -3.67
N TYR A 15 -4.26 -12.03 -2.97
CA TYR A 15 -5.26 -11.08 -3.45
C TYR A 15 -4.86 -10.45 -4.78
N TYR A 16 -3.59 -10.02 -4.88
CA TYR A 16 -3.03 -9.46 -6.11
C TYR A 16 -3.04 -10.47 -7.26
N THR A 17 -2.49 -11.67 -7.04
CA THR A 17 -2.41 -12.73 -8.06
C THR A 17 -3.78 -13.32 -8.45
N SER A 18 -4.79 -13.24 -7.58
CA SER A 18 -6.16 -13.68 -7.87
C SER A 18 -6.90 -12.74 -8.84
N ASN A 19 -6.61 -11.44 -8.78
CA ASN A 19 -7.19 -10.43 -9.67
C ASN A 19 -6.49 -10.38 -11.04
N TYR A 20 -5.22 -10.77 -11.14
CA TYR A 20 -4.48 -10.83 -12.41
C TYR A 20 -4.51 -12.22 -13.07
N SER A 21 -5.19 -12.32 -14.22
CA SER A 21 -5.39 -13.57 -14.98
C SER A 21 -4.11 -14.37 -15.32
N PRO A 22 -2.99 -13.77 -15.78
CA PRO A 22 -1.80 -14.55 -16.15
C PRO A 22 -1.08 -15.18 -14.94
N GLU A 23 -1.00 -14.45 -13.83
CA GLU A 23 -0.36 -14.91 -12.60
C GLU A 23 -1.18 -15.98 -11.89
N LYS A 24 -2.51 -15.91 -12.00
CA LYS A 24 -3.43 -16.95 -11.52
C LYS A 24 -3.19 -18.31 -12.17
N VAL A 25 -2.84 -18.33 -13.46
CA VAL A 25 -2.54 -19.58 -14.20
C VAL A 25 -1.20 -20.16 -13.76
N LEU A 26 -0.19 -19.31 -13.54
CA LEU A 26 1.09 -19.70 -12.96
C LEU A 26 0.89 -20.29 -11.56
N LEU A 27 0.12 -19.61 -10.71
CA LEU A 27 -0.17 -20.05 -9.35
C LEU A 27 -0.85 -21.43 -9.29
N LYS A 28 -1.76 -21.72 -10.22
CA LYS A 28 -2.43 -23.02 -10.32
C LYS A 28 -1.52 -24.16 -10.78
N ARG A 29 -0.41 -23.83 -11.46
CA ARG A 29 0.58 -24.80 -11.95
C ARG A 29 1.74 -24.99 -10.97
N SER A 30 2.06 -23.96 -10.20
CA SER A 30 3.07 -24.01 -9.13
C SER A 30 2.55 -24.84 -7.95
N THR A 31 3.37 -25.75 -7.43
CA THR A 31 3.02 -26.57 -6.27
C THR A 31 4.08 -26.46 -5.18
N GLY A 32 3.64 -26.48 -3.92
CA GLY A 32 4.54 -26.43 -2.76
C GLY A 32 5.28 -25.10 -2.60
N TRP A 33 6.61 -25.16 -2.50
CA TRP A 33 7.46 -24.04 -2.09
C TRP A 33 7.51 -22.88 -3.10
N GLU A 34 7.45 -23.19 -4.40
CA GLU A 34 7.54 -22.19 -5.46
C GLU A 34 6.34 -21.24 -5.43
N ALA A 35 5.16 -21.75 -5.11
CA ALA A 35 3.96 -20.93 -4.95
C ALA A 35 4.14 -19.90 -3.82
N TYR A 36 4.60 -20.33 -2.64
CA TYR A 36 4.79 -19.41 -1.51
C TYR A 36 5.77 -18.27 -1.81
N VAL A 37 6.89 -18.57 -2.47
CA VAL A 37 7.87 -17.54 -2.87
C VAL A 37 7.27 -16.59 -3.90
N HIS A 38 6.51 -17.11 -4.85
CA HIS A 38 5.81 -16.30 -5.84
C HIS A 38 4.82 -15.35 -5.16
N LEU A 39 3.93 -15.84 -4.28
CA LEU A 39 3.01 -14.99 -3.51
C LEU A 39 3.76 -13.95 -2.67
N ALA A 40 4.83 -14.36 -1.98
CA ALA A 40 5.60 -13.47 -1.13
C ALA A 40 6.23 -12.32 -1.91
N LYS A 41 6.73 -12.58 -3.14
CA LYS A 41 7.27 -11.55 -4.03
C LYS A 41 6.22 -10.49 -4.35
N PHE A 42 5.03 -10.90 -4.79
CA PHE A 42 3.96 -9.96 -5.14
C PHE A 42 3.39 -9.23 -3.91
N GLY A 43 3.27 -9.93 -2.78
CA GLY A 43 2.87 -9.31 -1.52
C GLY A 43 3.86 -8.26 -1.03
N LEU A 44 5.17 -8.53 -1.16
CA LEU A 44 6.21 -7.57 -0.81
C LEU A 44 6.24 -6.38 -1.76
N GLU A 45 6.06 -6.62 -3.06
CA GLU A 45 5.99 -5.55 -4.07
C GLU A 45 4.78 -4.62 -3.80
N PHE A 46 3.63 -5.19 -3.44
CA PHE A 46 2.46 -4.42 -3.03
C PHE A 46 2.75 -3.57 -1.78
N LEU A 47 3.39 -4.15 -0.76
CA LEU A 47 3.75 -3.44 0.46
C LEU A 47 4.72 -2.29 0.18
N LEU A 48 5.74 -2.51 -0.64
CA LEU A 48 6.71 -1.48 -1.03
C LEU A 48 6.07 -0.37 -1.85
N LYS A 49 5.20 -0.71 -2.80
CA LYS A 49 4.43 0.28 -3.57
C LYS A 49 3.53 1.11 -2.65
N GLY A 50 2.85 0.49 -1.70
CA GLY A 50 2.02 1.18 -0.71
C GLY A 50 2.84 2.12 0.18
N ALA A 51 4.00 1.67 0.67
CA ALA A 51 4.90 2.49 1.48
C ALA A 51 5.47 3.68 0.70
N PHE A 52 5.85 3.48 -0.57
CA PHE A 52 6.34 4.56 -1.43
C PHE A 52 5.26 5.59 -1.74
N LEU A 53 4.04 5.12 -2.00
CA LEU A 53 2.88 5.96 -2.26
C LEU A 53 2.52 6.79 -1.02
N PHE A 54 2.51 6.17 0.17
CA PHE A 54 2.33 6.89 1.43
C PHE A 54 3.39 7.98 1.64
N LEU A 55 4.67 7.63 1.45
CA LEU A 55 5.77 8.58 1.58
C LEU A 55 5.63 9.75 0.59
N PHE A 56 5.20 9.48 -0.64
CA PHE A 56 4.95 10.51 -1.65
C PHE A 56 3.86 11.50 -1.20
N PHE A 57 2.76 11.02 -0.61
CA PHE A 57 1.71 11.92 -0.08
C PHE A 57 2.20 12.77 1.09
N VAL A 58 2.95 12.18 2.03
CA VAL A 58 3.55 12.92 3.15
C VAL A 58 4.47 14.04 2.64
N LEU A 59 5.27 13.76 1.61
CA LEU A 59 6.14 14.77 1.01
C LEU A 59 5.33 15.88 0.33
N LEU A 60 4.25 15.55 -0.37
CA LEU A 60 3.36 16.55 -0.96
C LEU A 60 2.72 17.45 0.10
N GLU A 61 2.22 16.88 1.20
CA GLU A 61 1.67 17.67 2.31
C GLU A 61 2.72 18.63 2.88
N CYS A 62 3.96 18.16 3.07
CA CYS A 62 5.07 18.97 3.55
C CYS A 62 5.42 20.13 2.58
N ILE A 63 5.38 19.89 1.27
CA ILE A 63 5.62 20.94 0.27
C ILE A 63 4.48 21.98 0.31
N ILE A 64 3.23 21.52 0.42
CA ILE A 64 2.06 22.40 0.47
C ILE A 64 2.08 23.25 1.74
N SER A 65 2.39 22.67 2.90
CA SER A 65 2.49 23.42 4.16
C SER A 65 3.58 24.49 4.05
N LEU A 66 4.74 24.15 3.50
CA LEU A 66 5.85 25.08 3.31
C LEU A 66 5.51 26.24 2.35
N ILE A 67 4.79 25.95 1.26
CA ILE A 67 4.28 27.01 0.35
C ILE A 67 3.25 27.89 1.07
N SER A 68 2.38 27.28 1.88
CA SER A 68 1.33 28.01 2.59
C SER A 68 1.88 28.97 3.64
N GLU A 69 2.91 28.56 4.39
CA GLU A 69 3.61 29.42 5.36
C GLU A 69 4.33 30.58 4.67
N CYS A 70 4.80 30.36 3.43
CA CYS A 70 5.45 31.39 2.63
C CYS A 70 4.45 32.43 2.08
N PHE A 71 3.17 32.09 1.93
CA PHE A 71 2.15 32.92 1.28
C PHE A 71 1.05 33.46 2.21
N PHE A 72 0.75 32.77 3.32
CA PHE A 72 -0.22 33.15 4.32
C PHE A 72 0.43 33.18 5.71
N ASP A 73 0.27 34.28 6.44
CA ASP A 73 0.70 34.48 7.86
C ASP A 73 0.05 33.50 8.86
N LYS A 74 -0.71 32.51 8.39
CA LYS A 74 -1.36 31.49 9.21
C LYS A 74 -0.89 30.12 8.73
N PRO A 75 -0.35 29.27 9.62
CA PRO A 75 0.01 27.92 9.24
C PRO A 75 -1.25 27.17 8.83
N VAL A 76 -1.23 26.57 7.64
CA VAL A 76 -2.30 25.70 7.19
C VAL A 76 -2.01 24.30 7.70
N GLU A 77 -2.80 23.82 8.66
CA GLU A 77 -2.68 22.46 9.17
C GLU A 77 -3.18 21.46 8.12
N PHE A 78 -2.30 20.99 7.25
CA PHE A 78 -2.55 19.82 6.41
C PHE A 78 -2.24 18.56 7.21
N PHE A 79 -3.31 18.05 7.81
CA PHE A 79 -3.41 16.83 8.58
C PHE A 79 -3.47 15.66 7.57
N ILE A 80 -2.72 14.56 7.76
CA ILE A 80 -2.75 13.22 7.09
C ILE A 80 -4.17 12.57 7.01
N LEU A 81 -5.22 13.37 7.17
CA LEU A 81 -6.34 13.10 8.04
C LEU A 81 -7.65 13.68 7.51
N GLY A 82 -7.61 14.49 6.46
CA GLY A 82 -8.74 14.47 5.53
C GLY A 82 -8.90 13.09 4.88
N LEU A 83 -7.81 12.31 4.77
CA LEU A 83 -7.72 11.20 3.83
C LEU A 83 -8.05 9.82 4.41
N PHE A 84 -7.92 9.58 5.73
CA PHE A 84 -8.50 8.36 6.33
C PHE A 84 -10.01 8.47 6.55
N LEU A 85 -10.59 9.69 6.61
CA LEU A 85 -12.01 9.92 6.91
C LEU A 85 -12.97 9.73 5.72
N TYR A 86 -12.47 9.51 4.50
CA TYR A 86 -13.32 9.11 3.35
C TYR A 86 -13.42 7.58 3.17
N GLU A 87 -12.53 6.78 3.78
CA GLU A 87 -12.51 5.31 3.65
C GLU A 87 -13.72 4.59 4.32
N ILE A 88 -14.64 5.32 4.98
CA ILE A 88 -15.93 4.78 5.44
C ILE A 88 -17.01 5.32 4.51
N PRO A 89 -17.57 4.52 3.59
CA PRO A 89 -18.74 4.94 2.85
C PRO A 89 -19.91 5.10 3.83
N LEU A 90 -20.44 6.31 3.96
CA LEU A 90 -21.82 6.52 4.40
C LEU A 90 -22.72 6.08 3.24
N ALA A 91 -23.19 4.83 3.34
CA ALA A 91 -24.31 4.19 2.66
C ALA A 91 -24.47 4.38 1.13
#